data_AF-A0A528B0T4-F1
#
_entry.id   AF-A0A528B0T4-F1
#
_cell.length_a   1.000
_cell.length_b   1.000
_cell.length_c   1.000
_cell.angle_alpha   90.00
_cell.angle_beta   90.00
_cell.angle_gamma   90.00
#
_symmetry.space_group_name_H-M   'P 1'
#
loop_
_entity.id
_entity.type
_entity.pdbx_description
1 polymer ?
#
loop_
_entity_poly.entity_id
_entity_poly.type
_entity_poly.pdbx_seq_one_letter_code
_entity_poly.pdbx_strand_id
1 'polypeptide(L)'
;VMGTGFYLEHTHPEWLKTMDVDAVTEFIVNDVGGGEMQPTILAGLIGEVGVSKDFTSEERKSLRASARASRITGVPLSIHLPGWERLAHEVLDVVEAEGADLRHTVLCHMNPSHNDLDYQTSLARRGAFLEYDMIGMDYY
;
A
#
# COMPACT_ATOMS: atom_id res chain seq x y z
N VAL A 1 9.52 14.07 -3.72
CA VAL A 1 9.55 12.62 -3.38
C VAL A 1 8.62 11.93 -4.36
N MET A 2 9.06 10.81 -4.94
CA MET A 2 8.29 10.01 -5.91
C MET A 2 7.88 8.67 -5.28
N GLY A 3 6.72 8.15 -5.64
CA GLY A 3 6.24 6.82 -5.27
C GLY A 3 6.66 5.72 -6.27
N THR A 4 6.62 4.46 -5.85
CA THR A 4 6.72 3.26 -6.70
C THR A 4 5.66 2.23 -6.27
N GLY A 5 5.47 1.15 -7.02
CA GLY A 5 4.50 0.10 -6.76
C GLY A 5 3.36 0.11 -7.77
N PHE A 6 2.32 -0.67 -7.47
CA PHE A 6 1.24 -0.93 -8.42
C PHE A 6 -0.12 -0.59 -7.82
N TYR A 7 -0.94 0.05 -8.65
CA TYR A 7 -2.26 0.52 -8.29
C TYR A 7 -3.31 -0.60 -8.41
N LEU A 8 -4.56 -0.28 -8.74
CA LEU A 8 -5.66 -1.25 -8.86
C LEU A 8 -5.45 -2.21 -10.03
N GLU A 9 -5.96 -3.45 -9.93
CA GLU A 9 -5.66 -4.53 -10.89
C GLU A 9 -5.91 -4.13 -12.35
N HIS A 10 -7.00 -3.41 -12.63
CA HIS A 10 -7.35 -2.99 -14.00
C HIS A 10 -6.34 -2.01 -14.64
N THR A 11 -5.46 -1.42 -13.83
CA THR A 11 -4.36 -0.54 -14.29
C THR A 11 -3.01 -1.25 -14.35
N HIS A 12 -2.94 -2.51 -13.89
CA HIS A 12 -1.69 -3.27 -13.90
C HIS A 12 -1.18 -3.47 -15.33
N PRO A 13 0.12 -3.29 -15.56
CA PRO A 13 0.71 -3.63 -16.85
C PRO A 13 0.70 -5.15 -17.05
N GLU A 14 0.57 -5.60 -18.29
CA GLU A 14 0.43 -7.03 -18.60
C GLU A 14 1.60 -7.88 -18.08
N TRP A 15 2.82 -7.33 -18.08
CA TRP A 15 3.99 -8.04 -17.58
C TRP A 15 3.91 -8.37 -16.08
N LEU A 16 3.20 -7.56 -15.27
CA LEU A 16 3.06 -7.80 -13.84
C LEU A 16 2.32 -9.10 -13.52
N LYS A 17 1.36 -9.49 -14.37
CA LYS A 17 0.59 -10.74 -14.19
C LYS A 17 1.46 -11.99 -14.26
N THR A 18 2.57 -11.90 -14.98
CA THR A 18 3.53 -13.01 -15.12
C THR A 18 4.54 -13.08 -13.98
N MET A 19 4.62 -12.04 -13.15
CA MET A 19 5.53 -11.99 -12.01
C MET A 19 4.88 -12.61 -10.76
N ASP A 20 5.67 -13.38 -10.02
CA ASP A 20 5.32 -13.82 -8.68
C ASP A 20 5.63 -12.72 -7.64
N VAL A 21 5.26 -12.97 -6.37
CA VAL A 21 5.44 -11.99 -5.29
C VAL A 21 6.92 -11.60 -5.10
N ASP A 22 7.85 -12.53 -5.27
CA ASP A 22 9.27 -12.28 -5.03
C ASP A 22 9.87 -11.40 -6.14
N ALA A 23 9.53 -11.66 -7.39
CA ALA A 23 9.92 -10.81 -8.51
C ALA A 23 9.35 -9.39 -8.38
N VAL A 24 8.09 -9.26 -7.94
CA VAL A 24 7.48 -7.93 -7.70
C VAL A 24 8.16 -7.23 -6.52
N THR A 25 8.54 -7.97 -5.48
CA THR A 25 9.28 -7.43 -4.33
C THR A 25 10.63 -6.87 -4.78
N GLU A 26 11.40 -7.64 -5.55
CA GLU A 26 12.70 -7.23 -6.07
C GLU A 26 12.60 -5.98 -6.94
N PHE A 27 11.58 -5.91 -7.81
CA PHE A 27 11.30 -4.72 -8.60
C PHE A 27 11.14 -3.47 -7.73
N ILE A 28 10.31 -3.53 -6.69
CA ILE A 28 10.06 -2.38 -5.80
C ILE A 28 11.32 -2.03 -4.98
N VAL A 29 12.06 -3.04 -4.50
CA VAL A 29 13.33 -2.85 -3.76
C VAL A 29 14.36 -2.12 -4.63
N ASN A 30 14.46 -2.47 -5.91
CA ASN A 30 15.33 -1.82 -6.89
C ASN A 30 14.94 -0.35 -7.10
N ASP A 31 13.65 -0.06 -7.27
CA ASP A 31 13.14 1.30 -7.48
C ASP A 31 13.43 2.27 -6.32
N VAL A 32 13.48 1.76 -5.10
CA VAL A 32 13.81 2.55 -3.90
C VAL A 32 15.31 2.51 -3.54
N GLY A 33 16.14 1.88 -4.36
CA GLY A 33 17.61 1.86 -4.19
C GLY A 33 18.11 0.85 -3.16
N GLY A 34 17.32 -0.16 -2.80
CA GLY A 34 17.69 -1.23 -1.88
C GLY A 34 18.32 -2.46 -2.55
N GLY A 35 18.26 -2.58 -3.88
CA GLY A 35 18.79 -3.71 -4.64
C GLY A 35 19.98 -3.36 -5.53
N GLU A 36 20.50 -4.32 -6.29
CA GLU A 36 21.71 -4.13 -7.11
C GLU A 36 21.46 -3.31 -8.38
N MET A 37 20.28 -3.48 -8.99
CA MET A 37 19.87 -2.69 -10.16
C MET A 37 19.03 -1.52 -9.70
N GLN A 38 19.51 -0.30 -9.89
CA GLN A 38 18.83 0.90 -9.40
C GLN A 38 18.62 1.91 -10.53
N PRO A 39 17.47 2.63 -10.55
CA PRO A 39 17.28 3.75 -11.45
C PRO A 39 18.16 4.95 -11.02
N THR A 40 18.42 5.88 -11.93
CA THR A 40 19.13 7.13 -11.62
C THR A 40 18.39 8.00 -10.61
N ILE A 41 17.05 7.91 -10.59
CA ILE A 41 16.17 8.64 -9.68
C ILE A 41 15.41 7.62 -8.85
N LEU A 42 15.65 7.63 -7.54
CA LEU A 42 15.05 6.69 -6.60
C LEU A 42 13.66 7.17 -6.15
N ALA A 43 12.75 6.22 -5.96
CA ALA A 43 11.53 6.45 -5.21
C ALA A 43 11.83 6.57 -3.70
N GLY A 44 11.03 7.37 -2.99
CA GLY A 44 11.16 7.58 -1.54
C GLY A 44 9.93 7.15 -0.75
N LEU A 45 8.95 6.54 -1.43
CA LEU A 45 7.72 6.00 -0.87
C LEU A 45 7.32 4.78 -1.71
N ILE A 46 6.84 3.71 -1.08
CA ILE A 46 6.19 2.59 -1.77
C ILE A 46 4.69 2.90 -1.75
N GLY A 47 4.12 3.31 -2.87
CA GLY A 47 2.71 3.64 -3.02
C GLY A 47 2.44 4.68 -4.11
N GLU A 48 1.16 4.95 -4.43
CA GLU A 48 -0.02 4.38 -3.74
C GLU A 48 -0.30 2.93 -4.21
N VAL A 49 -0.31 1.97 -3.28
CA VAL A 49 -0.56 0.56 -3.60
C VAL A 49 -2.06 0.32 -3.64
N GLY A 50 -2.57 -0.20 -4.76
CA GLY A 50 -3.99 -0.34 -5.01
C GLY A 50 -4.66 -1.49 -4.27
N VAL A 51 -5.69 -1.18 -3.49
CA VAL A 51 -6.66 -2.16 -2.98
C VAL A 51 -8.06 -1.73 -3.42
N SER A 52 -8.72 -2.52 -4.27
CA SER A 52 -10.11 -2.28 -4.64
C SER A 52 -11.06 -2.87 -3.61
N LYS A 53 -12.36 -2.58 -3.75
CA LYS A 53 -13.42 -3.22 -2.95
C LYS A 53 -13.45 -4.75 -3.08
N ASP A 54 -12.96 -5.29 -4.21
CA ASP A 54 -12.95 -6.71 -4.49
C ASP A 54 -11.69 -7.39 -3.94
N PHE A 55 -10.68 -6.59 -3.56
CA PHE A 55 -9.38 -6.98 -3.02
C PHE A 55 -8.85 -8.27 -3.66
N THR A 56 -8.59 -8.18 -4.96
CA THR A 56 -8.39 -9.34 -5.82
C THR A 56 -7.09 -10.09 -5.51
N SER A 57 -6.89 -11.27 -6.12
CA SER A 57 -5.64 -12.01 -5.95
C SER A 57 -4.42 -11.22 -6.44
N GLU A 58 -4.55 -10.44 -7.51
CA GLU A 58 -3.46 -9.62 -8.05
C GLU A 58 -3.15 -8.41 -7.16
N GLU A 59 -4.17 -7.78 -6.57
CA GLU A 59 -3.99 -6.70 -5.59
C GLU A 59 -3.35 -7.22 -4.29
N ARG A 60 -3.75 -8.40 -3.82
CA ARG A 60 -3.09 -9.08 -2.69
C ARG A 60 -1.64 -9.41 -3.01
N LYS A 61 -1.33 -9.89 -4.22
CA LYS A 61 0.04 -10.14 -4.68
C LYS A 61 0.87 -8.85 -4.63
N SER A 62 0.33 -7.75 -5.17
CA SER A 62 0.95 -6.42 -5.16
C SER A 62 1.21 -5.92 -3.73
N LEU A 63 0.20 -5.99 -2.85
CA LEU A 63 0.32 -5.55 -1.46
C LEU A 63 1.36 -6.35 -0.69
N ARG A 64 1.37 -7.68 -0.84
CA ARG A 64 2.36 -8.54 -0.20
C ARG A 64 3.79 -8.19 -0.62
N ALA A 65 4.00 -8.00 -1.92
CA ALA A 65 5.30 -7.60 -2.45
C ALA A 65 5.73 -6.21 -1.94
N SER A 66 4.80 -5.26 -1.91
CA SER A 66 5.05 -3.91 -1.40
C SER A 66 5.39 -3.90 0.09
N ALA A 67 4.70 -4.71 0.90
CA ALA A 67 5.01 -4.89 2.31
C ALA A 67 6.39 -5.52 2.52
N ARG A 68 6.74 -6.57 1.76
CA ARG A 68 8.10 -7.15 1.79
C ARG A 68 9.16 -6.12 1.45
N ALA A 69 8.95 -5.33 0.39
CA ALA A 69 9.89 -4.30 -0.02
C ALA A 69 10.06 -3.21 1.06
N SER A 70 8.96 -2.78 1.69
CA SER A 70 9.00 -1.84 2.81
C SER A 70 9.80 -2.41 3.99
N ARG A 71 9.56 -3.67 4.36
CA ARG A 71 10.33 -4.37 5.41
C ARG A 71 11.82 -4.43 5.10
N ILE A 72 12.19 -4.77 3.85
CA ILE A 72 13.60 -4.93 3.43
C ILE A 72 14.33 -3.60 3.46
N THR A 73 13.67 -2.53 3.03
CA THR A 73 14.33 -1.24 2.73
C THR A 73 14.12 -0.18 3.81
N GLY A 74 13.12 -0.36 4.67
CA GLY A 74 12.67 0.66 5.62
C GLY A 74 11.91 1.83 4.99
N VAL A 75 11.65 1.79 3.68
CA VAL A 75 10.89 2.84 2.99
C VAL A 75 9.40 2.73 3.36
N PRO A 76 8.72 3.83 3.70
CA PRO A 76 7.31 3.79 4.10
C PRO A 76 6.39 3.27 3.00
N LEU A 77 5.26 2.69 3.42
CA LEU A 77 4.24 2.10 2.56
C LEU A 77 2.96 2.93 2.61
N SER A 78 2.41 3.31 1.46
CA SER A 78 1.14 4.01 1.30
C SER A 78 0.17 3.15 0.48
N ILE A 79 -1.05 3.00 0.99
CA ILE A 79 -2.04 2.04 0.48
C ILE A 79 -3.33 2.79 0.16
N HIS A 80 -3.68 2.79 -1.12
CA HIS A 80 -5.00 3.17 -1.60
C HIS A 80 -6.04 2.21 -1.05
N LEU A 81 -7.01 2.73 -0.29
CA LEU A 81 -8.13 1.95 0.21
C LEU A 81 -9.42 2.26 -0.56
N PRO A 82 -10.34 1.29 -0.68
CA PRO A 82 -11.70 1.59 -1.08
C PRO A 82 -12.40 2.27 0.12
N GLY A 83 -12.29 3.60 0.23
CA GLY A 83 -12.60 4.37 1.45
C GLY A 83 -14.02 4.22 2.02
N TRP A 84 -14.98 3.79 1.19
CA TRP A 84 -16.35 3.49 1.62
C TRP A 84 -16.52 2.10 2.26
N GLU A 85 -15.54 1.22 2.10
CA GLU A 85 -15.54 -0.13 2.66
C GLU A 85 -14.83 -0.18 4.03
N ARG A 86 -14.73 -1.38 4.63
CA ARG A 86 -14.04 -1.63 5.91
C ARG A 86 -12.94 -2.69 5.81
N LEU A 87 -12.16 -2.62 4.74
CA LEU A 87 -11.09 -3.59 4.45
C LEU A 87 -9.75 -3.30 5.15
N ALA A 88 -9.57 -2.14 5.79
CA ALA A 88 -8.24 -1.75 6.27
C ALA A 88 -7.65 -2.70 7.33
N HIS A 89 -8.48 -3.36 8.14
CA HIS A 89 -7.98 -4.36 9.08
C HIS A 89 -7.36 -5.56 8.35
N GLU A 90 -8.03 -6.07 7.32
CA GLU A 90 -7.53 -7.17 6.49
C GLU A 90 -6.27 -6.75 5.71
N VAL A 91 -6.24 -5.52 5.21
CA VAL A 91 -5.06 -4.93 4.56
C VAL A 91 -3.88 -4.90 5.52
N LEU A 92 -4.06 -4.40 6.75
CA LEU A 92 -3.01 -4.37 7.76
C LEU A 92 -2.58 -5.78 8.20
N ASP A 93 -3.48 -6.77 8.21
CA ASP A 93 -3.14 -8.16 8.50
C ASP A 93 -2.17 -8.73 7.43
N VAL A 94 -2.39 -8.39 6.15
CA VAL A 94 -1.47 -8.77 5.06
C VAL A 94 -0.10 -8.10 5.23
N VAL A 95 -0.09 -6.80 5.55
CA VAL A 95 1.15 -6.03 5.74
C VAL A 95 1.97 -6.57 6.92
N GLU A 96 1.31 -6.85 8.04
CA GLU A 96 1.91 -7.42 9.24
C GLU A 96 2.42 -8.86 9.01
N ALA A 97 1.66 -9.68 8.27
CA ALA A 97 2.07 -11.04 7.92
C ALA A 97 3.34 -11.10 7.06
N GLU A 98 3.58 -10.09 6.23
CA GLU A 98 4.83 -9.96 5.46
C GLU A 98 5.97 -9.29 6.27
N GLY A 99 5.64 -8.78 7.47
CA GLY A 99 6.58 -8.26 8.46
C GLY A 99 6.99 -6.80 8.27
N ALA A 100 6.19 -6.01 7.54
CA ALA A 100 6.40 -4.57 7.45
C ALA A 100 5.96 -3.87 8.75
N ASP A 101 6.57 -2.73 9.06
CA ASP A 101 6.21 -1.95 10.25
C ASP A 101 4.95 -1.12 10.00
N LEU A 102 3.88 -1.43 10.74
CA LEU A 102 2.63 -0.66 10.65
C LEU A 102 2.82 0.80 11.05
N ARG A 103 3.81 1.13 11.88
CA ARG A 103 4.19 2.52 12.22
C ARG A 103 4.81 3.31 11.07
N HIS A 104 5.07 2.65 9.95
CA HIS A 104 5.51 3.26 8.70
C HIS A 104 4.55 2.95 7.54
N THR A 105 3.30 2.57 7.86
CA THR A 105 2.24 2.28 6.89
C THR A 105 1.16 3.37 6.94
N VAL A 106 0.78 3.88 5.78
CA VAL A 106 -0.25 4.91 5.58
C VAL A 106 -1.46 4.28 4.89
N LEU A 107 -2.62 4.43 5.52
CA LEU A 107 -3.91 4.08 4.96
C LEU A 107 -4.53 5.33 4.34
N CYS A 108 -4.62 5.36 3.01
CA CYS A 108 -5.20 6.46 2.24
C CYS A 108 -6.74 6.43 2.29
N HIS A 109 -7.37 7.53 1.88
CA HIS A 109 -8.82 7.66 1.72
C HIS A 109 -9.63 7.34 2.98
N MET A 110 -9.15 7.75 4.15
CA MET A 110 -9.87 7.52 5.41
C MET A 110 -11.09 8.43 5.58
N ASN A 111 -11.26 9.45 4.73
CA ASN A 111 -12.35 10.42 4.80
C ASN A 111 -13.76 9.79 4.83
N PRO A 112 -14.15 8.85 3.95
CA PRO A 112 -15.54 8.36 3.91
C PRO A 112 -15.92 7.49 5.12
N SER A 113 -14.94 7.04 5.91
CA SER A 113 -15.18 6.33 7.18
C SER A 113 -15.27 7.25 8.41
N HIS A 114 -15.37 8.58 8.22
CA HIS A 114 -15.33 9.57 9.30
C HIS A 114 -16.35 9.37 10.44
N ASN A 115 -17.48 8.73 10.15
CA ASN A 115 -18.54 8.48 11.13
C ASN A 115 -18.32 7.19 11.94
N ASP A 116 -17.30 6.40 11.59
CA ASP A 116 -16.94 5.14 12.22
C ASP A 116 -15.66 5.30 13.04
N LEU A 117 -15.81 6.01 14.17
CA LEU A 117 -14.68 6.34 15.05
C LEU A 117 -14.04 5.09 15.65
N ASP A 118 -14.81 4.04 15.90
CA ASP A 118 -14.29 2.79 16.46
C ASP A 118 -13.34 2.11 15.47
N TYR A 119 -13.74 2.01 14.19
CA TYR A 119 -12.88 1.52 13.11
C TYR A 119 -11.60 2.36 12.92
N GLN A 120 -11.73 3.69 12.86
CA GLN A 120 -10.55 4.54 12.68
C GLN A 120 -9.61 4.44 13.89
N THR A 121 -10.14 4.49 15.10
CA THR A 121 -9.32 4.41 16.31
C THR A 121 -8.67 3.04 16.46
N SER A 122 -9.33 1.93 16.08
CA SER A 122 -8.73 0.60 16.12
C SER A 122 -7.57 0.46 15.13
N LEU A 123 -7.67 1.05 13.93
CA LEU A 123 -6.58 1.07 12.94
C LEU A 123 -5.38 1.88 13.44
N ALA A 124 -5.62 3.08 13.97
CA ALA A 124 -4.56 3.92 14.55
C ALA A 124 -3.87 3.23 15.73
N ARG A 125 -4.61 2.48 16.57
CA ARG A 125 -4.05 1.69 17.67
C ARG A 125 -3.14 0.55 17.19
N ARG A 126 -3.34 0.02 15.99
CA ARG A 126 -2.40 -0.95 15.37
C ARG A 126 -1.08 -0.30 14.94
N GLY A 127 -1.04 1.04 14.86
CA GLY A 127 0.16 1.81 14.56
C GLY A 127 0.15 2.50 13.19
N ALA A 128 -0.84 2.21 12.34
CA ALA A 128 -0.94 2.81 11.00
C ALA A 128 -1.29 4.31 11.07
N PHE A 129 -0.79 5.06 10.09
CA PHE A 129 -1.25 6.42 9.83
C PHE A 129 -2.58 6.40 9.09
N LEU A 130 -3.50 7.28 9.50
CA LEU A 130 -4.76 7.51 8.82
C LEU A 130 -4.64 8.79 8.01
N GLU A 131 -4.67 8.67 6.69
CA GLU A 131 -4.57 9.82 5.80
C GLU A 131 -5.96 10.30 5.39
N TYR A 132 -6.23 11.58 5.69
CA TYR A 132 -7.40 12.30 5.21
C TYR A 132 -7.02 13.10 3.97
N ASP A 133 -6.76 12.42 2.86
CA ASP A 133 -6.29 12.99 1.60
C ASP A 133 -7.40 13.58 0.72
N MET A 134 -8.68 13.34 1.04
CA MET A 134 -9.81 13.86 0.26
C MET A 134 -10.37 15.21 0.77
N ILE A 135 -9.62 15.95 1.59
CA ILE A 135 -10.07 17.26 2.10
C ILE A 135 -10.26 18.24 0.94
N GLY A 136 -11.46 18.82 0.83
CA GLY A 136 -11.83 19.73 -0.25
C GLY A 136 -12.49 19.07 -1.45
N MET A 137 -12.71 17.75 -1.42
CA MET A 137 -13.56 17.07 -2.40
C MET A 137 -15.04 17.14 -1.99
N ASP A 138 -15.92 17.39 -2.96
CA ASP A 138 -17.38 17.53 -2.73
C ASP A 138 -18.14 16.19 -2.79
N TYR A 139 -17.44 15.05 -2.74
CA TYR A 139 -18.03 13.71 -2.81
C TYR A 139 -17.91 13.03 -1.44
N TYR A 140 -19.03 12.49 -0.96
CA TYR A 140 -19.19 11.78 0.32
C TYR A 140 -19.83 10.42 0.12
#